data_AF-A0A5P9PRI9-F1
#
_entry.id   AF-A0A5P9PRI9-F1
#
_cell.length_a   1.000
_cell.length_b   1.000
_cell.length_c   1.000
_cell.angle_alpha   90.00
_cell.angle_beta   90.00
_cell.angle_gamma   90.00
#
_symmetry.space_group_name_H-M   'P 1'
#
loop_
_entity.id
_entity.type
_entity.pdbx_description
1 polymer ?
#
loop_
_entity_poly.entity_id
_entity_poly.type
_entity_poly.pdbx_seq_one_letter_code
_entity_poly.pdbx_strand_id
1 'polypeptide(L)'
;MSEVDIHPVARGTTAQLWQYEETGLIAMAVWTEREPGRGEDAEPLLLFHRPERRGLLAVFDGVGGAGRANAGSGRSGAEHSQAWVAARRARGLAEEWFSLHLPTELGEHIADRLGEGAPPAGRMRGSMRRELPTTLAALCFRLTGNEVGWEVLWAGDSRCYVAEEHLGLQQLSRDDTESADALELLTQDPPMTNMVSSSRAFSLNHWRGRAQLPCVLLCATDGFFGYVGTPAEFEHLLWNTLVTAQNCDHWSALLADRVAGYTGDDASIVVTALGYRDFDEFRARFRPRADTVWTTHAEPMERVRPGDRAALVAARAESWHRYRSTYENRLAEGSPW
;
A
#
# COMPACT_ATOMS: atom_id res chain seq x y z
N MET A 1 10.30 -18.48 -21.76
CA MET A 1 10.43 -17.01 -21.71
C MET A 1 11.38 -16.68 -20.59
N SER A 2 12.24 -15.68 -20.75
CA SER A 2 13.11 -15.22 -19.68
C SER A 2 12.28 -14.50 -18.63
N GLU A 3 12.41 -14.94 -17.39
CA GLU A 3 12.04 -14.17 -16.21
C GLU A 3 12.86 -12.87 -16.19
N VAL A 4 12.24 -11.77 -15.77
CA VAL A 4 12.89 -10.47 -15.64
C VAL A 4 12.78 -10.07 -14.19
N ASP A 5 13.87 -10.27 -13.46
CA ASP A 5 13.97 -9.86 -12.07
C ASP A 5 14.43 -8.40 -12.01
N ILE A 6 13.65 -7.58 -11.31
CA ILE A 6 13.99 -6.19 -11.05
C ILE A 6 14.58 -6.13 -9.65
N HIS A 7 15.85 -5.76 -9.56
CA HIS A 7 16.53 -5.60 -8.28
C HIS A 7 16.38 -4.17 -7.76
N PRO A 8 16.31 -3.99 -6.42
CA PRO A 8 16.21 -2.65 -5.85
C PRO A 8 17.49 -1.85 -6.08
N VAL A 9 17.33 -0.55 -6.25
CA VAL A 9 18.38 0.45 -6.08
C VAL A 9 18.26 1.04 -4.69
N ALA A 10 19.32 0.91 -3.89
CA ALA A 10 19.37 1.51 -2.56
C ALA A 10 19.44 3.05 -2.67
N ARG A 11 18.66 3.74 -1.84
CA ARG A 11 18.71 5.20 -1.68
C ARG A 11 19.02 5.53 -0.22
N GLY A 12 20.26 5.94 0.03
CA GLY A 12 20.74 6.14 1.40
C GLY A 12 20.80 4.80 2.15
N THR A 13 20.53 4.84 3.46
CA THR A 13 20.56 3.66 4.33
C THR A 13 19.17 3.14 4.72
N THR A 14 18.11 3.83 4.29
CA THR A 14 16.74 3.57 4.77
C THR A 14 15.74 3.35 3.66
N ALA A 15 16.12 3.40 2.38
CA ALA A 15 15.17 3.26 1.29
C ALA A 15 15.67 2.32 0.19
N GLN A 16 14.72 1.59 -0.40
CA GLN A 16 14.92 0.75 -1.58
C GLN A 16 13.88 1.11 -2.63
N LEU A 17 14.31 1.16 -3.89
CA LEU A 17 13.49 1.59 -5.02
C LEU A 17 13.54 0.55 -6.13
N TRP A 18 12.39 0.26 -6.71
CA TRP A 18 12.28 -0.58 -7.89
C TRP A 18 11.59 0.22 -9.00
N GLN A 19 12.01 -0.04 -10.24
CA GLN A 19 11.48 0.61 -11.42
C GLN A 19 11.47 -0.36 -12.59
N TYR A 20 10.44 -0.23 -13.43
CA TYR A 20 10.35 -0.94 -14.68
C TYR A 20 9.51 -0.14 -15.66
N GLU A 21 9.95 -0.10 -16.91
CA GLU A 21 9.24 0.58 -17.98
C GLU A 21 9.31 -0.24 -19.26
N GLU A 22 8.15 -0.56 -19.80
CA GLU A 22 7.97 -1.01 -21.17
C GLU A 22 6.70 -0.37 -21.75
N THR A 23 6.53 -0.42 -23.06
CA THR A 23 5.34 0.17 -23.68
C THR A 23 4.05 -0.47 -23.15
N GLY A 24 3.18 0.36 -22.57
CA GLY A 24 1.91 -0.07 -21.99
C GLY A 24 1.97 -0.48 -20.51
N LEU A 25 3.17 -0.53 -19.91
CA LEU A 25 3.37 -0.95 -18.52
C LEU A 25 4.54 -0.18 -17.88
N ILE A 26 4.21 0.70 -16.94
CA ILE A 26 5.19 1.36 -16.08
C ILE A 26 4.94 0.87 -14.66
N ALA A 27 5.99 0.46 -13.97
CA ALA A 27 5.90 -0.05 -12.62
C ALA A 27 6.99 0.54 -11.75
N MET A 28 6.66 0.77 -10.48
CA MET A 28 7.62 1.17 -9.48
C MET A 28 7.21 0.65 -8.10
N ALA A 29 8.19 0.55 -7.20
CA ALA A 29 7.94 0.35 -5.79
C ALA A 29 8.90 1.20 -4.96
N VAL A 30 8.43 1.62 -3.80
CA VAL A 30 9.22 2.32 -2.78
C VAL A 30 9.01 1.61 -1.47
N TRP A 31 10.12 1.31 -0.79
CA TRP A 31 10.14 0.84 0.59
C TRP A 31 11.07 1.74 1.38
N THR A 32 10.61 2.24 2.52
CA THR A 32 11.41 3.08 3.43
C THR A 32 11.26 2.62 4.86
N GLU A 33 12.38 2.61 5.60
CA GLU A 33 12.40 2.41 7.04
C GLU A 33 12.41 3.74 7.78
N ARG A 34 11.68 3.82 8.88
CA ARG A 34 11.74 4.96 9.80
C ARG A 34 13.07 5.04 10.53
N GLU A 35 13.56 3.89 10.97
CA GLU A 35 14.85 3.70 11.63
C GLU A 35 15.69 2.68 10.83
N PRO A 36 16.92 3.02 10.41
CA PRO A 36 17.72 2.11 9.59
C PRO A 36 17.90 0.73 10.22
N GLY A 37 17.60 -0.32 9.46
CA GLY A 37 17.72 -1.72 9.87
C GLY A 37 16.69 -2.18 10.90
N ARG A 38 15.61 -1.43 11.09
CA ARG A 38 14.54 -1.73 12.05
C ARG A 38 13.15 -1.79 11.42
N GLY A 39 13.04 -1.63 10.11
CA GLY A 39 11.75 -1.56 9.45
C GLY A 39 11.01 -2.90 9.46
N GLU A 40 9.77 -2.88 9.94
CA GLU A 40 8.90 -4.05 10.09
C GLU A 40 8.12 -4.36 8.80
N ASP A 41 7.90 -3.35 7.95
CA ASP A 41 7.44 -3.52 6.56
C ASP A 41 8.31 -4.52 5.78
N ALA A 42 7.68 -5.34 4.94
CA ALA A 42 8.38 -6.12 3.92
C ALA A 42 8.51 -5.35 2.62
N GLU A 43 9.49 -5.73 1.78
CA GLU A 43 9.63 -5.16 0.45
C GLU A 43 8.34 -5.38 -0.36
N PRO A 44 7.80 -4.33 -1.04
CA PRO A 44 6.60 -4.48 -1.85
C PRO A 44 6.75 -5.57 -2.92
N LEU A 45 5.65 -6.26 -3.20
CA LEU A 45 5.59 -7.34 -4.19
C LEU A 45 4.95 -6.82 -5.47
N LEU A 46 5.65 -7.03 -6.60
CA LEU A 46 5.11 -6.84 -7.93
C LEU A 46 5.46 -8.05 -8.79
N LEU A 47 4.45 -8.76 -9.27
CA LEU A 47 4.58 -9.87 -10.20
C LEU A 47 3.73 -9.60 -11.43
N PHE A 48 4.26 -9.85 -12.63
CA PHE A 48 3.50 -9.76 -13.88
C PHE A 48 3.77 -10.94 -14.80
N HIS A 49 2.76 -11.78 -14.96
CA HIS A 49 2.78 -12.92 -15.86
C HIS A 49 2.34 -12.48 -17.27
N ARG A 50 3.32 -12.11 -18.11
CA ARG A 50 3.13 -11.60 -19.47
C ARG A 50 2.21 -12.47 -20.37
N PRO A 51 2.35 -13.81 -20.42
CA PRO A 51 1.53 -14.65 -21.30
C PRO A 51 0.04 -14.57 -21.01
N GLU A 52 -0.31 -14.58 -19.72
CA GLU A 52 -1.71 -14.52 -19.28
C GLU A 52 -2.18 -13.09 -19.01
N ARG A 53 -1.27 -12.13 -19.15
CA ARG A 53 -1.48 -10.70 -18.89
C ARG A 53 -2.13 -10.47 -17.52
N ARG A 54 -1.65 -11.18 -16.50
CA ARG A 54 -2.11 -11.05 -15.10
C ARG A 54 -0.98 -10.61 -14.19
N GLY A 55 -1.28 -9.88 -13.13
CA GLY A 55 -0.29 -9.44 -12.15
C GLY A 55 -0.81 -9.45 -10.72
N LEU A 56 0.13 -9.30 -9.79
CA LEU A 56 -0.11 -9.14 -8.36
C LEU A 56 0.72 -7.95 -7.87
N LEU A 57 0.06 -7.01 -7.22
CA LEU A 57 0.67 -5.97 -6.40
C LEU A 57 0.37 -6.29 -4.94
N ALA A 58 1.34 -6.20 -4.03
CA ALA A 58 1.04 -6.33 -2.60
C ALA A 58 2.02 -5.57 -1.70
N VAL A 59 1.53 -5.15 -0.54
CA VAL A 59 2.31 -4.60 0.57
C VAL A 59 1.94 -5.30 1.87
N PHE A 60 2.90 -5.32 2.80
CA PHE A 60 2.82 -6.02 4.08
C PHE A 60 3.49 -5.17 5.14
N ASP A 61 2.69 -4.67 6.09
CA ASP A 61 3.18 -3.91 7.23
C ASP A 61 3.19 -4.79 8.48
N GLY A 62 4.35 -4.86 9.14
CA GLY A 62 4.50 -5.65 10.36
C GLY A 62 3.94 -4.89 11.56
N VAL A 63 2.94 -5.45 12.25
CA VAL A 63 2.25 -4.71 13.33
C VAL A 63 3.08 -4.67 14.62
N GLY A 64 3.97 -3.68 14.75
CA GLY A 64 4.92 -3.55 15.85
C GLY A 64 4.31 -3.51 17.24
N GLY A 65 3.19 -2.79 17.41
CA GLY A 65 2.48 -2.72 18.69
C GLY A 65 2.12 -4.09 19.26
N ALA A 66 1.65 -5.00 18.39
CA ALA A 66 1.24 -6.36 18.73
C ALA A 66 2.39 -7.38 18.63
N GLY A 67 3.35 -7.14 17.73
CA GLY A 67 4.43 -8.04 17.31
C GLY A 67 5.83 -7.70 17.81
N ARG A 68 5.99 -6.72 18.71
CA ARG A 68 7.30 -6.29 19.28
C ARG A 68 8.17 -7.37 19.92
N ALA A 69 7.61 -8.55 20.18
CA ALA A 69 8.38 -9.64 20.76
C ALA A 69 9.47 -10.09 19.78
N ASN A 70 10.67 -10.36 20.29
CA ASN A 70 11.77 -10.89 19.49
C ASN A 70 11.40 -12.30 18.95
N ALA A 71 11.57 -12.51 17.65
CA ALA A 71 11.33 -13.78 16.96
C ALA A 71 12.56 -14.72 16.97
N GLY A 72 13.67 -14.26 17.53
CA GLY A 72 14.97 -14.93 17.56
C GLY A 72 16.03 -14.18 16.73
N SER A 73 17.27 -14.66 16.80
CA SER A 73 18.36 -14.14 15.99
C SER A 73 18.45 -14.87 14.65
N GLY A 74 18.55 -14.12 13.56
CA GLY A 74 18.84 -14.67 12.23
C GLY A 74 20.26 -15.22 12.11
N ARG A 75 20.61 -15.78 10.95
CA ARG A 75 21.97 -16.30 10.66
C ARG A 75 23.07 -15.24 10.78
N SER A 76 22.73 -13.96 10.59
CA SER A 76 23.61 -12.81 10.76
C SER A 76 23.78 -12.38 12.22
N GLY A 77 23.06 -13.00 13.17
CA GLY A 77 22.99 -12.57 14.56
C GLY A 77 22.05 -11.39 14.82
N ALA A 78 21.43 -10.81 13.78
CA ALA A 78 20.45 -9.74 13.93
C ALA A 78 19.16 -10.27 14.58
N GLU A 79 18.65 -9.56 15.59
CA GLU A 79 17.37 -9.83 16.22
C GLU A 79 16.26 -9.12 15.45
N HIS A 80 15.19 -9.84 15.13
CA HIS A 80 14.03 -9.29 14.43
C HIS A 80 12.76 -9.51 15.26
N SER A 81 11.81 -8.57 15.15
CA SER A 81 10.51 -8.70 15.80
C SER A 81 9.65 -9.78 15.12
N GLN A 82 8.59 -10.22 15.79
CA GLN A 82 7.61 -11.10 15.17
C GLN A 82 6.85 -10.40 14.03
N ALA A 83 6.63 -9.10 14.14
CA ALA A 83 6.05 -8.27 13.08
C ALA A 83 6.91 -8.30 11.80
N TRP A 84 8.22 -8.06 11.95
CA TRP A 84 9.20 -8.14 10.86
C TRP A 84 9.19 -9.49 10.15
N VAL A 85 9.13 -10.59 10.93
CA VAL A 85 9.10 -11.96 10.38
C VAL A 85 7.78 -12.24 9.68
N ALA A 86 6.67 -11.77 10.24
CA ALA A 86 5.33 -11.95 9.69
C ALA A 86 5.19 -11.33 8.31
N ALA A 87 5.55 -10.05 8.16
CA ALA A 87 5.43 -9.33 6.90
C ALA A 87 6.21 -10.04 5.78
N ARG A 88 7.45 -10.46 6.04
CA ARG A 88 8.30 -11.14 5.05
C ARG A 88 7.82 -12.55 4.72
N ARG A 89 7.28 -13.29 5.68
CA ARG A 89 6.67 -14.59 5.43
C ARG A 89 5.39 -14.47 4.62
N ALA A 90 4.50 -13.55 4.99
CA ALA A 90 3.26 -13.28 4.25
C ALA A 90 3.57 -12.87 2.80
N ARG A 91 4.58 -12.00 2.59
CA ARG A 91 5.11 -11.64 1.27
C ARG A 91 5.53 -12.87 0.46
N GLY A 92 6.39 -13.73 1.03
CA GLY A 92 6.87 -14.93 0.36
C GLY A 92 5.75 -15.92 0.02
N LEU A 93 4.78 -16.10 0.92
CA LEU A 93 3.61 -16.96 0.69
C LEU A 93 2.68 -16.40 -0.38
N ALA A 94 2.50 -15.08 -0.47
CA ALA A 94 1.74 -14.44 -1.54
C ALA A 94 2.42 -14.60 -2.91
N GLU A 95 3.76 -14.45 -2.94
CA GLU A 95 4.57 -14.69 -4.12
C GLU A 95 4.50 -16.14 -4.59
N GLU A 96 4.63 -17.10 -3.68
CA GLU A 96 4.49 -18.53 -3.94
C GLU A 96 3.09 -18.87 -4.48
N TRP A 97 2.04 -18.40 -3.80
CA TRP A 97 0.65 -18.61 -4.19
C TRP A 97 0.38 -18.16 -5.62
N PHE A 98 0.82 -16.95 -5.97
CA PHE A 98 0.59 -16.39 -7.30
C PHE A 98 1.42 -17.09 -8.38
N SER A 99 2.70 -17.34 -8.11
CA SER A 99 3.66 -17.88 -9.07
C SER A 99 3.37 -19.35 -9.38
N LEU A 100 3.03 -20.13 -8.36
CA LEU A 100 2.70 -21.55 -8.52
C LEU A 100 1.24 -21.79 -8.93
N HIS A 101 0.43 -20.73 -9.07
CA HIS A 101 -0.99 -20.82 -9.43
C HIS A 101 -1.74 -21.77 -8.47
N LEU A 102 -1.50 -21.61 -7.18
CA LEU A 102 -2.06 -22.52 -6.19
C LEU A 102 -3.60 -22.44 -6.21
N PRO A 103 -4.31 -23.58 -6.12
CA PRO A 103 -5.76 -23.61 -6.19
C PRO A 103 -6.44 -23.19 -4.88
N THR A 104 -5.69 -23.14 -3.78
CA THR A 104 -6.17 -22.69 -2.47
C THR A 104 -6.31 -21.17 -2.45
N GLU A 105 -7.26 -20.66 -1.68
CA GLU A 105 -7.37 -19.21 -1.45
C GLU A 105 -6.12 -18.69 -0.73
N LEU A 106 -5.70 -17.45 -1.04
CA LEU A 106 -4.48 -16.87 -0.45
C LEU A 106 -4.54 -16.84 1.09
N GLY A 107 -5.72 -16.54 1.64
CA GLY A 107 -5.92 -16.50 3.10
C GLY A 107 -5.70 -17.85 3.77
N GLU A 108 -6.19 -18.93 3.15
CA GLU A 108 -5.98 -20.31 3.63
C GLU A 108 -4.50 -20.68 3.53
N HIS A 109 -3.87 -20.39 2.40
CA HIS A 109 -2.45 -20.66 2.19
C HIS A 109 -1.55 -19.96 3.24
N ILE A 110 -1.86 -18.69 3.56
CA ILE A 110 -1.15 -17.95 4.62
C ILE A 110 -1.45 -18.55 5.99
N ALA A 111 -2.71 -18.83 6.30
CA ALA A 111 -3.11 -19.35 7.61
C ALA A 111 -2.42 -20.68 7.95
N ASP A 112 -2.30 -21.57 6.96
CA ASP A 112 -1.67 -22.88 7.13
C ASP A 112 -0.16 -22.79 7.36
N ARG A 113 0.51 -21.80 6.73
CA ARG A 113 1.98 -21.81 6.60
C ARG A 113 2.71 -20.71 7.36
N LEU A 114 2.03 -19.65 7.77
CA LEU A 114 2.67 -18.51 8.44
C LEU A 114 3.46 -18.91 9.69
N GLY A 115 2.92 -19.85 10.47
CA GLY A 115 3.53 -20.37 11.71
C GLY A 115 4.56 -21.49 11.51
N GLU A 116 4.77 -21.98 10.28
CA GLU A 116 5.66 -23.13 10.04
C GLU A 116 7.10 -22.84 10.50
N GLY A 117 7.65 -23.69 11.36
CA GLY A 117 9.01 -23.53 11.90
C GLY A 117 9.17 -22.38 12.91
N ALA A 118 8.09 -21.74 13.35
CA ALA A 118 8.15 -20.87 14.53
C ALA A 118 8.33 -21.73 15.81
N PRO A 119 9.15 -21.30 16.78
CA PRO A 119 9.25 -22.02 18.05
C PRO A 119 7.88 -22.09 18.75
N PRO A 120 7.57 -23.16 19.50
CA PRO A 120 6.27 -23.30 20.15
C PRO A 120 5.96 -22.09 21.03
N ALA A 121 4.75 -21.53 20.88
CA ALA A 121 4.23 -20.46 21.70
C ALA A 121 4.46 -20.75 23.19
N GLY A 122 5.29 -19.94 23.85
CA GLY A 122 5.37 -19.94 25.31
C GLY A 122 3.99 -19.61 25.87
N ARG A 123 3.48 -20.42 26.80
CA ARG A 123 2.20 -20.19 27.50
C ARG A 123 2.21 -18.83 28.21
N MET A 124 1.92 -17.74 27.52
CA MET A 124 1.82 -16.42 28.13
C MET A 124 0.55 -15.73 27.65
N ARG A 125 -0.43 -15.71 28.57
CA ARG A 125 -1.78 -15.19 28.36
C ARG A 125 -1.78 -13.66 28.43
N GLY A 126 -2.02 -13.01 27.28
CA GLY A 126 -2.46 -11.62 27.20
C GLY A 126 -3.27 -11.44 25.92
N SER A 127 -4.49 -10.88 26.02
CA SER A 127 -5.40 -10.70 24.88
C SER A 127 -4.92 -9.69 23.83
N MET A 128 -3.83 -8.96 24.09
CA MET A 128 -3.27 -7.94 23.17
C MET A 128 -2.08 -8.42 22.33
N ARG A 129 -1.40 -9.51 22.70
CA ARG A 129 -0.27 -10.02 21.88
C ARG A 129 -0.81 -10.92 20.78
N ARG A 130 -0.37 -10.66 19.54
CA ARG A 130 -0.59 -11.53 18.38
C ARG A 130 0.77 -12.13 18.00
N GLU A 131 0.80 -13.41 17.67
CA GLU A 131 2.00 -14.03 17.12
C GLU A 131 2.07 -13.80 15.62
N LEU A 132 3.26 -13.44 15.16
CA LEU A 132 3.56 -13.09 13.77
C LEU A 132 2.47 -12.20 13.12
N PRO A 133 2.19 -10.99 13.67
CA PRO A 133 1.15 -10.13 13.13
C PRO A 133 1.66 -9.27 11.97
N THR A 134 0.87 -9.16 10.91
CA THR A 134 1.11 -8.25 9.78
C THR A 134 -0.22 -7.85 9.13
N THR A 135 -0.25 -6.68 8.50
CA THR A 135 -1.30 -6.32 7.55
C THR A 135 -1.04 -6.99 6.20
N LEU A 136 -2.05 -7.00 5.34
CA LEU A 136 -1.92 -7.39 3.95
C LEU A 136 -2.85 -6.52 3.12
N ALA A 137 -2.32 -5.92 2.06
CA ALA A 137 -3.11 -5.32 1.00
C ALA A 137 -2.55 -5.80 -0.35
N ALA A 138 -3.34 -6.59 -1.07
CA ALA A 138 -2.97 -7.20 -2.33
C ALA A 138 -4.00 -6.91 -3.43
N LEU A 139 -3.53 -6.71 -4.65
CA LEU A 139 -4.34 -6.45 -5.83
C LEU A 139 -3.91 -7.39 -6.95
N CYS A 140 -4.74 -8.41 -7.21
CA CYS A 140 -4.62 -9.28 -8.37
C CYS A 140 -5.34 -8.64 -9.56
N PHE A 141 -4.70 -8.54 -10.72
CA PHE A 141 -5.31 -7.95 -11.90
C PHE A 141 -5.08 -8.76 -13.17
N ARG A 142 -5.96 -8.58 -14.15
CA ARG A 142 -5.86 -9.19 -15.48
C ARG A 142 -6.28 -8.20 -16.56
N LEU A 143 -5.46 -8.06 -17.59
CA LEU A 143 -5.75 -7.21 -18.74
C LEU A 143 -6.59 -7.97 -19.77
N THR A 144 -7.72 -7.40 -20.17
CA THR A 144 -8.60 -7.94 -21.21
C THR A 144 -9.00 -6.85 -22.19
N GLY A 145 -8.40 -6.85 -23.39
CA GLY A 145 -8.62 -5.79 -24.37
C GLY A 145 -8.16 -4.42 -23.85
N ASN A 146 -9.09 -3.47 -23.76
CA ASN A 146 -8.87 -2.11 -23.23
C ASN A 146 -9.35 -1.95 -21.77
N GLU A 147 -9.52 -3.05 -21.05
CA GLU A 147 -9.98 -3.05 -19.66
C GLU A 147 -8.98 -3.81 -18.78
N VAL A 148 -8.90 -3.42 -17.51
CA VAL A 148 -8.32 -4.22 -16.45
C VAL A 148 -9.41 -4.63 -15.47
N GLY A 149 -9.50 -5.92 -15.18
CA GLY A 149 -10.29 -6.44 -14.07
C GLY A 149 -9.37 -6.74 -12.89
N TRP A 150 -9.84 -6.55 -11.67
CA TRP A 150 -9.07 -6.83 -10.46
C TRP A 150 -9.90 -7.51 -9.37
N GLU A 151 -9.15 -8.12 -8.45
CA GLU A 151 -9.58 -8.55 -7.14
C GLU A 151 -8.59 -7.99 -6.12
N VAL A 152 -9.08 -7.19 -5.18
CA VAL A 152 -8.30 -6.77 -4.02
C VAL A 152 -8.56 -7.72 -2.87
N LEU A 153 -7.52 -8.04 -2.12
CA LEU A 153 -7.52 -8.88 -0.92
C LEU A 153 -6.88 -8.08 0.20
N TRP A 154 -7.48 -8.03 1.38
CA TRP A 154 -6.87 -7.28 2.48
C TRP A 154 -7.20 -7.83 3.88
N ALA A 155 -6.31 -7.55 4.82
CA ALA A 155 -6.52 -7.66 6.24
C ALA A 155 -5.68 -6.60 6.97
N GLY A 156 -6.32 -5.77 7.80
CA GLY A 156 -5.70 -4.61 8.44
C GLY A 156 -6.06 -3.29 7.77
N ASP A 157 -5.18 -2.31 7.86
CA ASP A 157 -5.39 -0.91 7.44
C ASP A 157 -4.50 -0.48 6.26
N SER A 158 -3.62 -1.35 5.75
CA SER A 158 -3.00 -1.13 4.44
C SER A 158 -4.06 -1.14 3.32
N ARG A 159 -3.83 -0.35 2.26
CA ARG A 159 -4.88 -0.03 1.28
C ARG A 159 -4.51 -0.36 -0.15
N CYS A 160 -5.51 -0.80 -0.91
CA CYS A 160 -5.48 -0.95 -2.37
C CYS A 160 -6.25 0.19 -3.03
N TYR A 161 -5.77 0.66 -4.19
CA TYR A 161 -6.38 1.76 -4.92
C TYR A 161 -6.35 1.55 -6.44
N VAL A 162 -7.24 2.28 -7.11
CA VAL A 162 -7.17 2.55 -8.54
C VAL A 162 -7.15 4.06 -8.74
N ALA A 163 -6.41 4.55 -9.74
CA ALA A 163 -6.52 5.93 -10.19
C ALA A 163 -6.80 6.04 -11.68
N GLU A 164 -7.75 6.90 -12.00
CA GLU A 164 -8.08 7.31 -13.36
C GLU A 164 -7.92 8.82 -13.46
N GLU A 165 -7.41 9.30 -14.57
CA GLU A 165 -7.01 10.71 -14.71
C GLU A 165 -8.13 11.72 -14.42
N HIS A 166 -9.38 11.35 -14.70
CA HIS A 166 -10.53 12.22 -14.50
C HIS A 166 -11.18 12.09 -13.12
N LEU A 167 -11.06 10.92 -12.47
CA LEU A 167 -11.68 10.65 -11.17
C LEU A 167 -10.70 10.81 -10.01
N GLY A 168 -9.41 10.67 -10.30
CA GLY A 168 -8.34 10.61 -9.33
C GLY A 168 -8.21 9.27 -8.65
N LEU A 169 -7.53 9.31 -7.51
CA LEU A 169 -7.31 8.16 -6.64
C LEU A 169 -8.61 7.72 -5.95
N GLN A 170 -8.92 6.44 -6.06
CA GLN A 170 -10.10 5.79 -5.49
C GLN A 170 -9.65 4.62 -4.62
N GLN A 171 -10.07 4.60 -3.36
CA GLN A 171 -9.79 3.49 -2.45
C GLN A 171 -10.65 2.28 -2.81
N LEU A 172 -10.05 1.09 -2.80
CA LEU A 172 -10.73 -0.17 -3.15
C LEU A 172 -10.98 -1.05 -1.93
N SER A 173 -10.01 -1.15 -1.01
CA SER A 173 -10.12 -1.93 0.23
C SER A 173 -10.61 -1.06 1.39
N ARG A 174 -11.27 -1.65 2.38
CA ARG A 174 -11.74 -0.93 3.58
C ARG A 174 -10.95 -1.33 4.81
N ASP A 175 -10.33 -0.39 5.51
CA ASP A 175 -9.56 -0.66 6.71
C ASP A 175 -10.37 -1.46 7.73
N ASP A 176 -9.74 -2.47 8.33
CA ASP A 176 -10.35 -3.34 9.33
C ASP A 176 -10.37 -2.65 10.70
N THR A 177 -11.12 -1.55 10.81
CA THR A 177 -11.22 -0.69 12.01
C THR A 177 -12.68 -0.37 12.36
N GLU A 178 -12.92 0.22 13.54
CA GLU A 178 -14.29 0.61 13.95
C GLU A 178 -14.88 1.76 13.11
N SER A 179 -14.06 2.71 12.66
CA SER A 179 -14.48 3.74 11.69
C SER A 179 -14.20 3.29 10.26
N ALA A 180 -15.05 3.73 9.33
CA ALA A 180 -14.87 3.55 7.90
C ALA A 180 -14.62 4.89 7.18
N ASP A 181 -14.64 6.02 7.88
CA ASP A 181 -14.39 7.34 7.28
C ASP A 181 -12.88 7.60 7.20
N ALA A 182 -12.36 7.75 5.98
CA ALA A 182 -10.93 7.86 5.76
C ALA A 182 -10.29 9.08 6.45
N LEU A 183 -11.01 10.20 6.63
CA LEU A 183 -10.46 11.36 7.36
C LEU A 183 -10.44 11.11 8.86
N GLU A 184 -11.46 10.45 9.42
CA GLU A 184 -11.48 10.06 10.83
C GLU A 184 -10.32 9.12 11.16
N LEU A 185 -10.04 8.16 10.27
CA LEU A 185 -8.94 7.21 10.44
C LEU A 185 -7.58 7.90 10.58
N LEU A 186 -7.31 8.94 9.78
CA LEU A 186 -6.08 9.75 9.89
C LEU A 186 -5.97 10.50 11.22
N THR A 187 -7.09 10.75 11.90
CA THR A 187 -7.13 11.58 13.11
C THR A 187 -7.19 10.75 14.39
N GLN A 188 -7.88 9.62 14.36
CA GLN A 188 -8.20 8.81 15.54
C GLN A 188 -7.29 7.60 15.70
N ASP A 189 -6.73 7.08 14.61
CA ASP A 189 -5.88 5.88 14.61
C ASP A 189 -6.49 4.72 15.47
N PRO A 190 -7.71 4.28 15.14
CA PRO A 190 -8.39 3.25 15.92
C PRO A 190 -7.69 1.90 15.79
N PRO A 191 -7.73 1.05 16.84
CA PRO A 191 -7.09 -0.26 16.79
C PRO A 191 -7.72 -1.16 15.71
N MET A 192 -6.87 -1.85 14.96
CA MET A 192 -7.29 -2.87 13.98
C MET A 192 -8.07 -4.03 14.62
N THR A 193 -9.20 -4.36 14.01
CA THR A 193 -10.09 -5.47 14.35
C THR A 193 -9.68 -6.79 13.69
N ASN A 194 -9.14 -6.74 12.47
CA ASN A 194 -8.62 -7.89 11.72
C ASN A 194 -7.20 -7.58 11.18
N MET A 195 -6.36 -8.61 11.13
CA MET A 195 -4.98 -8.58 10.60
C MET A 195 -4.48 -10.02 10.53
N VAL A 196 -3.53 -10.31 9.64
CA VAL A 196 -2.91 -11.62 9.52
C VAL A 196 -2.16 -11.96 10.82
N SER A 197 -2.30 -13.19 11.32
CA SER A 197 -1.58 -13.69 12.49
C SER A 197 -1.55 -15.21 12.50
N SER A 198 -0.48 -15.80 13.05
CA SER A 198 -0.41 -17.26 13.26
C SER A 198 -1.13 -17.73 14.52
N SER A 199 -1.40 -16.82 15.47
CA SER A 199 -2.01 -17.16 16.77
C SER A 199 -3.53 -17.02 16.82
N ARG A 200 -4.13 -16.35 15.84
CA ARG A 200 -5.57 -16.08 15.79
C ARG A 200 -6.06 -16.27 14.37
N ALA A 201 -7.30 -16.75 14.27
CA ALA A 201 -8.01 -16.73 13.01
C ALA A 201 -8.11 -15.29 12.49
N PHE A 202 -7.95 -15.15 11.18
CA PHE A 202 -8.13 -13.93 10.42
C PHE A 202 -8.89 -14.28 9.14
N SER A 203 -9.44 -13.27 8.49
CA SER A 203 -10.05 -13.39 7.17
C SER A 203 -9.38 -12.41 6.23
N LEU A 204 -9.11 -12.82 4.99
CA LEU A 204 -8.83 -11.86 3.94
C LEU A 204 -10.17 -11.42 3.37
N ASN A 205 -10.49 -10.15 3.58
CA ASN A 205 -11.59 -9.50 2.87
C ASN A 205 -11.26 -9.44 1.38
N HIS A 206 -12.28 -9.39 0.53
CA HIS A 206 -12.07 -9.30 -0.91
C HIS A 206 -13.11 -8.42 -1.60
N TRP A 207 -12.70 -7.80 -2.72
CA TRP A 207 -13.58 -6.97 -3.54
C TRP A 207 -13.10 -6.98 -4.99
N ARG A 208 -14.05 -7.05 -5.94
CA ARG A 208 -13.75 -7.12 -7.38
C ARG A 208 -14.24 -5.88 -8.09
N GLY A 209 -13.49 -5.47 -9.10
CA GLY A 209 -13.83 -4.31 -9.92
C GLY A 209 -13.15 -4.33 -11.28
N ARG A 210 -13.39 -3.26 -12.05
CA ARG A 210 -12.81 -3.06 -13.37
C ARG A 210 -12.70 -1.58 -13.72
N ALA A 211 -11.74 -1.25 -14.59
CA ALA A 211 -11.52 0.10 -15.13
C ALA A 211 -11.07 0.02 -16.58
N GLN A 212 -11.43 1.06 -17.33
CA GLN A 212 -10.90 1.24 -18.67
C GLN A 212 -9.43 1.66 -18.60
N LEU A 213 -8.64 1.20 -19.57
CA LEU A 213 -7.28 1.69 -19.78
C LEU A 213 -7.33 3.04 -20.51
N PRO A 214 -6.41 3.97 -20.20
CA PRO A 214 -5.32 3.81 -19.25
C PRO A 214 -5.73 4.08 -17.78
N CYS A 215 -5.09 3.40 -16.83
CA CYS A 215 -5.35 3.58 -15.39
C CYS A 215 -4.11 3.24 -14.55
N VAL A 216 -4.14 3.53 -13.26
CA VAL A 216 -3.07 3.20 -12.30
C VAL A 216 -3.64 2.29 -11.21
N LEU A 217 -2.91 1.24 -10.85
CA LEU A 217 -3.22 0.35 -9.73
C LEU A 217 -2.10 0.50 -8.70
N LEU A 218 -2.43 0.54 -7.41
CA LEU A 218 -1.43 0.63 -6.36
C LEU A 218 -1.89 0.02 -5.03
N CYS A 219 -0.92 -0.43 -4.26
CA CYS A 219 -1.09 -0.83 -2.86
C CYS A 219 -0.12 -0.03 -2.01
N ALA A 220 -0.54 0.41 -0.82
CA ALA A 220 0.28 1.21 0.09
C ALA A 220 0.05 0.81 1.55
N THR A 221 1.08 0.89 2.37
CA THR A 221 0.97 0.87 3.85
C THR A 221 0.59 2.25 4.36
N ASP A 222 0.14 2.32 5.60
CA ASP A 222 -0.26 3.57 6.25
C ASP A 222 0.91 4.56 6.42
N GLY A 223 2.17 4.12 6.43
CA GLY A 223 3.32 5.02 6.32
C GLY A 223 3.24 6.03 5.16
N PHE A 224 2.58 5.66 4.05
CA PHE A 224 2.35 6.57 2.93
C PHE A 224 1.16 7.51 3.12
N PHE A 225 0.02 7.03 3.65
CA PHE A 225 -1.22 7.82 3.67
C PHE A 225 -1.74 8.17 5.07
N GLY A 226 -1.29 7.50 6.12
CA GLY A 226 -1.71 7.65 7.52
C GLY A 226 -1.22 8.95 8.17
N TYR A 227 -0.15 9.55 7.65
CA TYR A 227 0.48 10.76 8.21
C TYR A 227 0.16 12.06 7.47
N VAL A 228 -0.66 12.01 6.40
CA VAL A 228 -1.12 13.23 5.71
C VAL A 228 -2.33 13.84 6.41
N GLY A 229 -2.63 15.11 6.12
CA GLY A 229 -3.75 15.81 6.78
C GLY A 229 -5.14 15.43 6.26
N THR A 230 -5.23 14.88 5.04
CA THR A 230 -6.45 14.46 4.35
C THR A 230 -6.15 13.40 3.30
N PRO A 231 -7.12 12.56 2.88
CA PRO A 231 -6.93 11.63 1.77
C PRO A 231 -6.54 12.30 0.44
N ALA A 232 -6.96 13.54 0.22
CA ALA A 232 -6.59 14.31 -0.97
C ALA A 232 -5.11 14.75 -0.97
N GLU A 233 -4.49 14.94 0.20
CA GLU A 233 -3.05 15.23 0.29
C GLU A 233 -2.19 14.03 -0.10
N PHE A 234 -2.66 12.80 0.17
CA PHE A 234 -1.99 11.60 -0.33
C PHE A 234 -2.04 11.54 -1.86
N GLU A 235 -3.20 11.83 -2.47
CA GLU A 235 -3.28 11.95 -3.92
C GLU A 235 -2.37 13.09 -4.46
N HIS A 236 -2.36 14.24 -3.78
CA HIS A 236 -1.49 15.35 -4.15
C HIS A 236 -0.02 14.92 -4.18
N LEU A 237 0.45 14.22 -3.15
CA LEU A 237 1.81 13.69 -3.08
C LEU A 237 2.16 12.84 -4.31
N LEU A 238 1.29 11.89 -4.68
CA LEU A 238 1.51 11.00 -5.82
C LEU A 238 1.66 11.77 -7.13
N TRP A 239 0.72 12.67 -7.42
CA TRP A 239 0.70 13.35 -8.72
C TRP A 239 1.64 14.53 -8.80
N ASN A 240 1.86 15.26 -7.71
CA ASN A 240 2.84 16.34 -7.68
C ASN A 240 4.27 15.81 -7.89
N THR A 241 4.61 14.67 -7.27
CA THR A 241 5.91 14.03 -7.51
C THR A 241 6.01 13.48 -8.93
N LEU A 242 4.94 12.91 -9.49
CA LEU A 242 4.89 12.44 -10.88
C LEU A 242 5.16 13.58 -11.87
N VAL A 243 4.45 14.70 -11.76
CA VAL A 243 4.58 15.83 -12.70
C VAL A 243 5.91 16.58 -12.57
N THR A 244 6.58 16.45 -11.42
CA THR A 244 7.91 17.00 -11.14
C THR A 244 9.03 16.08 -11.63
N ALA A 245 8.78 14.77 -11.62
CA ALA A 245 9.77 13.76 -12.00
C ALA A 245 10.17 13.86 -13.47
N GLN A 246 11.41 13.43 -13.75
CA GLN A 246 11.98 13.42 -15.10
C GLN A 246 11.75 12.08 -15.81
N ASN A 247 11.67 10.99 -15.03
CA ASN A 247 11.50 9.61 -15.44
C ASN A 247 10.99 8.80 -14.23
N CYS A 248 10.72 7.51 -14.43
CA CYS A 248 10.21 6.61 -13.39
C CYS A 248 11.15 6.55 -12.16
N ASP A 249 12.46 6.46 -12.37
CA ASP A 249 13.48 6.42 -11.31
C ASP A 249 13.48 7.68 -10.46
N HIS A 250 13.37 8.85 -11.10
CA HIS A 250 13.27 10.12 -10.38
C HIS A 250 11.93 10.21 -9.62
N TRP A 251 10.85 9.63 -10.14
CA TRP A 251 9.56 9.63 -9.46
C TRP A 251 9.59 8.79 -8.17
N SER A 252 10.13 7.58 -8.20
CA SER A 252 10.27 6.74 -7.00
C SER A 252 11.20 7.39 -5.97
N ALA A 253 12.27 8.03 -6.42
CA ALA A 253 13.16 8.84 -5.58
C ALA A 253 12.44 10.02 -4.89
N LEU A 254 11.62 10.77 -5.64
CA LEU A 254 10.85 11.89 -5.07
C LEU A 254 9.80 11.41 -4.07
N LEU A 255 9.13 10.29 -4.32
CA LEU A 255 8.20 9.70 -3.35
C LEU A 255 8.93 9.30 -2.08
N ALA A 256 10.06 8.60 -2.17
CA ALA A 256 10.87 8.20 -1.02
C ALA A 256 11.33 9.40 -0.18
N ASP A 257 11.83 10.46 -0.83
CA ASP A 257 12.29 11.67 -0.13
C ASP A 257 11.13 12.39 0.57
N ARG A 258 9.95 12.44 -0.06
CA ARG A 258 8.78 13.12 0.48
C ARG A 258 8.17 12.34 1.65
N VAL A 259 7.98 11.03 1.51
CA VAL A 259 7.41 10.19 2.58
C VAL A 259 8.31 10.21 3.81
N ALA A 260 9.63 10.07 3.64
CA ALA A 260 10.59 10.16 4.73
C ALA A 260 10.57 11.52 5.46
N GLY A 261 10.07 12.57 4.80
CA GLY A 261 9.95 13.91 5.37
C GLY A 261 8.76 14.10 6.33
N TYR A 262 7.74 13.25 6.27
CA TYR A 262 6.54 13.39 7.11
C TYR A 262 6.12 12.12 7.85
N THR A 263 6.48 10.92 7.38
CA THR A 263 6.03 9.67 7.99
C THR A 263 6.59 9.50 9.40
N GLY A 264 5.74 9.02 10.30
CA GLY A 264 6.15 8.56 11.62
C GLY A 264 6.56 7.09 11.63
N ASP A 265 6.32 6.36 10.54
CA ASP A 265 6.45 4.90 10.43
C ASP A 265 7.26 4.46 9.20
N ASP A 266 7.52 3.16 9.10
CA ASP A 266 7.92 2.53 7.86
C ASP A 266 6.87 2.75 6.78
N ALA A 267 7.29 2.81 5.51
CA ALA A 267 6.38 3.12 4.43
C ALA A 267 6.70 2.32 3.17
N SER A 268 5.66 1.68 2.63
CA SER A 268 5.74 0.82 1.47
C SER A 268 4.64 1.16 0.48
N ILE A 269 4.99 1.29 -0.80
CA ILE A 269 4.05 1.46 -1.90
C ILE A 269 4.54 0.69 -3.12
N VAL A 270 3.61 0.11 -3.86
CA VAL A 270 3.82 -0.45 -5.19
C VAL A 270 2.80 0.13 -6.13
N VAL A 271 3.25 0.57 -7.31
CA VAL A 271 2.42 1.24 -8.31
C VAL A 271 2.64 0.59 -9.67
N THR A 272 1.55 0.41 -10.42
CA THR A 272 1.59 0.03 -11.83
C THR A 272 0.66 0.93 -12.64
N ALA A 273 1.21 1.67 -13.59
CA ALA A 273 0.47 2.43 -14.58
C ALA A 273 0.32 1.60 -15.86
N LEU A 274 -0.92 1.39 -16.28
CA LEU A 274 -1.32 0.49 -17.35
C LEU A 274 -1.88 1.28 -18.54
N GLY A 275 -1.47 0.91 -19.75
CA GLY A 275 -2.02 1.48 -20.99
C GLY A 275 -1.40 2.82 -21.42
N TYR A 276 -0.39 3.32 -20.70
CA TYR A 276 0.44 4.45 -21.14
C TYR A 276 1.59 3.95 -22.00
N ARG A 277 1.90 4.66 -23.09
CA ARG A 277 2.98 4.29 -24.00
C ARG A 277 4.35 4.36 -23.32
N ASP A 278 4.57 5.37 -22.50
CA ASP A 278 5.82 5.68 -21.82
C ASP A 278 5.55 6.59 -20.60
N PHE A 279 6.57 6.79 -19.77
CA PHE A 279 6.48 7.66 -18.60
C PHE A 279 6.09 9.10 -18.94
N ASP A 280 6.51 9.62 -20.09
CA ASP A 280 6.20 10.98 -20.52
C ASP A 280 4.70 11.17 -20.79
N GLU A 281 4.07 10.21 -21.48
CA GLU A 281 2.62 10.20 -21.67
C GLU A 281 1.90 10.10 -20.33
N PHE A 282 2.30 9.16 -19.47
CA PHE A 282 1.70 9.00 -18.14
C PHE A 282 1.75 10.28 -17.32
N ARG A 283 2.92 10.91 -17.24
CA ARG A 283 3.13 12.20 -16.57
C ARG A 283 2.28 13.31 -17.17
N ALA A 284 2.21 13.41 -18.49
CA ALA A 284 1.43 14.44 -19.18
C ALA A 284 -0.08 14.28 -18.93
N ARG A 285 -0.56 13.03 -18.95
CA ARG A 285 -1.97 12.66 -18.77
C ARG A 285 -2.48 12.95 -17.34
N PHE A 286 -1.65 12.77 -16.32
CA PHE A 286 -2.01 13.09 -14.93
C PHE A 286 -1.83 14.57 -14.54
N ARG A 287 -1.17 15.40 -15.37
CA ARG A 287 -0.95 16.82 -15.03
C ARG A 287 -2.24 17.59 -14.71
N PRO A 288 -3.33 17.50 -15.50
CA PRO A 288 -4.58 18.18 -15.17
C PRO A 288 -5.17 17.75 -13.81
N ARG A 289 -4.99 16.46 -13.45
CA ARG A 289 -5.43 15.96 -12.13
C ARG A 289 -4.56 16.51 -11.02
N ALA A 290 -3.23 16.54 -11.20
CA ALA A 290 -2.30 17.12 -10.24
C ALA A 290 -2.65 18.59 -9.93
N ASP A 291 -2.92 19.38 -10.96
CA ASP A 291 -3.31 20.80 -10.84
C ASP A 291 -4.66 20.95 -10.12
N THR A 292 -5.62 20.07 -10.43
CA THR A 292 -6.93 20.05 -9.76
C THR A 292 -6.76 19.77 -8.27
N VAL A 293 -6.08 18.67 -7.92
CA VAL A 293 -5.91 18.26 -6.52
C VAL A 293 -5.14 19.31 -5.72
N TRP A 294 -4.13 19.93 -6.33
CA TRP A 294 -3.42 21.06 -5.72
C TRP A 294 -4.36 22.22 -5.39
N THR A 295 -5.06 22.74 -6.41
CA THR A 295 -5.88 23.96 -6.27
C THR A 295 -7.09 23.76 -5.37
N THR A 296 -7.71 22.57 -5.39
CA THR A 296 -8.95 22.31 -4.63
C THR A 296 -8.71 21.82 -3.22
N HIS A 297 -7.57 21.16 -2.95
CA HIS A 297 -7.30 20.51 -1.67
C HIS A 297 -6.03 21.05 -1.01
N ALA A 298 -4.85 20.86 -1.61
CA ALA A 298 -3.58 21.16 -0.96
C ALA A 298 -3.36 22.67 -0.70
N GLU A 299 -3.56 23.52 -1.70
CA GLU A 299 -3.33 24.96 -1.59
C GLU A 299 -4.21 25.63 -0.51
N PRO A 300 -5.51 25.35 -0.39
CA PRO A 300 -6.32 25.83 0.73
C PRO A 300 -5.74 25.52 2.11
N MET A 301 -5.15 24.33 2.30
CA MET A 301 -4.53 23.94 3.57
C MET A 301 -3.22 24.70 3.81
N GLU A 302 -2.39 24.89 2.79
CA GLU A 302 -1.14 25.68 2.90
C GLU A 302 -1.38 27.17 3.21
N ARG A 303 -2.51 27.72 2.76
CA ARG A 303 -2.88 29.12 3.03
C ARG A 303 -3.35 29.37 4.46
N VAL A 304 -3.60 28.32 5.25
CA VAL A 304 -3.95 28.46 6.66
C VAL A 304 -2.75 29.00 7.43
N ARG A 305 -2.99 30.03 8.25
CA ARG A 305 -1.92 30.65 9.04
C ARG A 305 -1.33 29.64 10.04
N PRO A 306 0.01 29.57 10.19
CA PRO A 306 0.62 28.73 11.22
C PRO A 306 0.03 29.03 12.61
N GLY A 307 -0.40 27.99 13.32
CA GLY A 307 -1.02 28.10 14.64
C GLY A 307 -2.54 28.28 14.64
N ASP A 308 -3.17 28.54 13.49
CA ASP A 308 -4.64 28.63 13.39
C ASP A 308 -5.27 27.22 13.24
N ARG A 309 -5.33 26.51 14.37
CA ARG A 309 -5.86 25.15 14.42
C ARG A 309 -7.32 25.05 13.97
N ALA A 310 -8.14 26.07 14.27
CA ALA A 310 -9.55 26.06 13.91
C ALA A 310 -9.73 26.16 12.39
N ALA A 311 -9.00 27.07 11.75
CA ALA A 311 -9.01 27.19 10.29
C ALA A 311 -8.47 25.93 9.60
N LEU A 312 -7.43 25.29 10.17
CA LEU A 312 -6.88 24.05 9.61
C LEU A 312 -7.90 22.90 9.66
N VAL A 313 -8.59 22.73 10.78
CA VAL A 313 -9.65 21.71 10.92
C VAL A 313 -10.79 21.97 9.92
N ALA A 314 -11.21 23.23 9.76
CA ALA A 314 -12.24 23.60 8.80
C ALA A 314 -11.80 23.31 7.34
N ALA A 315 -10.55 23.63 6.99
CA ALA A 315 -10.00 23.36 5.66
C ALA A 315 -9.93 21.85 5.36
N ARG A 316 -9.53 21.02 6.34
CA ARG A 316 -9.53 19.55 6.21
C ARG A 316 -10.93 18.98 5.99
N ALA A 317 -11.90 19.44 6.78
CA ALA A 317 -13.29 19.01 6.66
C ALA A 317 -13.89 19.38 5.30
N GLU A 318 -13.64 20.60 4.82
CA GLU A 318 -14.11 21.06 3.50
C GLU A 318 -13.44 20.28 2.35
N SER A 319 -12.13 20.04 2.46
CA SER A 319 -11.38 19.21 1.50
C SER A 319 -12.00 17.82 1.41
N TRP A 320 -12.24 17.17 2.56
CA TRP A 320 -12.84 15.84 2.61
C TRP A 320 -14.26 15.81 2.08
N HIS A 321 -15.10 16.78 2.44
CA HIS A 321 -16.48 16.87 1.96
C HIS A 321 -16.56 16.84 0.42
N ARG A 322 -15.65 17.56 -0.25
CA ARG A 322 -15.56 17.59 -1.72
C ARG A 322 -14.97 16.32 -2.31
N TYR A 323 -13.95 15.78 -1.66
CA TYR A 323 -13.13 14.68 -2.20
C TYR A 323 -13.76 13.30 -2.02
N ARG A 324 -14.51 13.11 -0.94
CA ARG A 324 -15.02 11.81 -0.48
C ARG A 324 -15.78 11.05 -1.57
N SER A 325 -16.71 11.71 -2.25
CA SER A 325 -17.59 11.04 -3.22
C SER A 325 -16.82 10.38 -4.36
N THR A 326 -15.75 11.01 -4.84
CA THR A 326 -14.88 10.41 -5.87
C THR A 326 -13.97 9.37 -5.25
N TYR A 327 -13.37 9.64 -4.10
CA TYR A 327 -12.41 8.75 -3.44
C TYR A 327 -13.02 7.40 -3.01
N GLU A 328 -14.25 7.40 -2.49
CA GLU A 328 -14.95 6.20 -2.02
C GLU A 328 -15.82 5.55 -3.10
N ASN A 329 -15.84 6.08 -4.33
CA ASN A 329 -16.74 5.65 -5.41
C ASN A 329 -16.65 4.14 -5.76
N ARG A 330 -15.50 3.52 -5.49
CA ARG A 330 -15.25 2.08 -5.75
C ARG A 330 -14.84 1.32 -4.49
N LEU A 331 -14.99 1.95 -3.33
CA LEU A 331 -14.67 1.33 -2.05
C LEU A 331 -15.55 0.09 -1.89
N ALA A 332 -14.96 -1.00 -1.40
CA ALA A 332 -15.71 -2.19 -1.06
C ALA A 332 -16.95 -1.81 -0.22
N GLU A 333 -18.13 -2.08 -0.79
CA GLU A 333 -19.37 -1.98 -0.05
C GLU A 333 -19.38 -3.15 0.94
N GLY A 334 -19.64 -2.86 2.22
CA GLY A 334 -19.65 -3.90 3.24
C GLY A 334 -20.68 -4.94 2.85
N SER A 335 -20.22 -6.13 2.46
CA SER A 335 -21.10 -7.28 2.30
C SER A 335 -21.10 -8.01 3.64
N PRO A 336 -22.23 -8.00 4.37
CA PRO A 336 -22.40 -8.89 5.51
C PRO A 336 -22.61 -10.28 4.91
N TRP A 337 -21.62 -11.15 5.02
CA TRP A 337 -21.85 -12.58 4.87
C TRP A 337 -21.52 -13.26 6.17
#